data_AF-A0A023NB53-F1
#
_entry.id   AF-A0A023NB53-F1
#
_cell.length_a   1.000
_cell.length_b   1.000
_cell.length_c   1.000
_cell.angle_alpha   90.00
_cell.angle_beta   90.00
_cell.angle_gamma   90.00
#
_symmetry.space_group_name_H-M   'P 1'
#
loop_
_entity.id
_entity.type
_entity.pdbx_description
1 polymer ?
#
loop_
_entity_poly.entity_id
_entity_poly.type
_entity_poly.pdbx_seq_one_letter_code
_entity_poly.pdbx_strand_id
1 'polypeptide(L)'
;CKPSCAWSGKATLESGSGPVGTCDINDSPLSDPTAIAVSGCDGGNSYMCSDQSPWAVSDDLAYGYAAVNIAGGSEASWCCACYELTFTSTALAGKKMIVQATNTGGDLGSNQFDLAI
;
A
#
# COMPACT_ATOMS: atom_id res chain seq x y z
N CYS A 1 -9.33 4.57 4.16
CA CYS A 1 -9.41 3.45 5.13
C CYS A 1 -8.04 3.19 5.73
N LYS A 2 -7.96 2.43 6.83
CA LYS A 2 -6.71 1.78 7.23
C LYS A 2 -6.30 0.73 6.19
N PRO A 3 -5.09 0.75 5.64
CA PRO A 3 -4.64 -0.22 4.64
C PRO A 3 -4.49 -1.62 5.27
N SER A 4 -4.79 -2.68 4.51
CA SER A 4 -4.88 -4.04 5.06
C SER A 4 -3.53 -4.56 5.58
N CYS A 5 -2.39 -4.13 5.03
CA CYS A 5 -1.07 -4.51 5.52
C CYS A 5 -0.61 -3.73 6.76
N ALA A 6 -1.43 -2.81 7.29
CA ALA A 6 -1.20 -2.17 8.59
C ALA A 6 -1.67 -3.04 9.77
N TRP A 7 -2.39 -4.14 9.52
CA TRP A 7 -2.80 -5.08 10.56
C TRP A 7 -1.66 -6.04 10.93
N SER A 8 -1.55 -6.39 12.22
CA SER A 8 -0.59 -7.40 12.69
C SER A 8 -0.83 -8.77 12.05
N GLY A 9 0.25 -9.51 11.83
CA GLY A 9 0.20 -10.90 11.37
C GLY A 9 -0.15 -11.07 9.89
N LYS A 10 -0.20 -9.98 9.10
CA LYS A 10 -0.49 -10.04 7.67
C LYS A 10 0.65 -10.58 6.83
N ALA A 11 1.91 -10.35 7.24
CA ALA A 11 3.11 -10.92 6.63
C ALA A 11 4.21 -11.07 7.69
N THR A 12 5.20 -11.91 7.40
CA THR A 12 6.45 -11.96 8.16
C THR A 12 7.33 -10.81 7.71
N LEU A 13 7.61 -9.88 8.63
CA LEU A 13 8.46 -8.73 8.38
C LEU A 13 9.84 -8.96 8.97
N GLU A 14 10.84 -8.31 8.38
CA GLU A 14 12.22 -8.36 8.86
C GLU A 14 12.34 -7.83 10.30
N SER A 15 13.33 -8.35 11.03
CA SER A 15 13.57 -7.93 12.41
C SER A 15 13.76 -6.41 12.52
N GLY A 16 13.03 -5.77 13.43
CA GLY A 16 13.02 -4.31 13.58
C GLY A 16 12.05 -3.57 12.65
N SER A 17 11.32 -4.27 11.78
CA SER A 17 10.25 -3.69 10.95
C SER A 17 8.89 -3.81 11.62
N GLY A 18 7.98 -2.91 11.27
CA GLY A 18 6.58 -2.94 11.66
C GLY A 18 5.65 -2.97 10.46
N PRO A 19 4.35 -3.29 10.65
CA PRO A 19 3.33 -3.16 9.61
C PRO A 19 3.27 -1.74 9.03
N VAL A 20 2.54 -1.58 7.93
CA VAL A 20 2.38 -0.28 7.26
C VAL A 20 1.89 0.76 8.27
N GLY A 21 2.57 1.91 8.31
CA GLY A 21 2.20 3.03 9.17
C GLY A 21 0.81 3.56 8.85
N THR A 22 0.13 4.12 9.84
CA THR A 22 -1.18 4.74 9.67
C THR A 22 -1.21 6.08 10.38
N CYS A 23 -2.12 6.95 9.96
CA CYS A 23 -2.27 8.29 10.50
C CYS A 23 -3.67 8.48 11.08
N ASP A 24 -3.81 9.46 11.96
CA ASP A 24 -5.11 9.94 12.39
C ASP A 24 -5.78 10.84 11.33
N ILE A 25 -6.94 11.41 11.65
CA ILE A 25 -7.70 12.28 10.72
C ILE A 25 -6.95 13.58 10.37
N ASN A 26 -5.96 13.97 11.17
CA ASN A 26 -5.14 15.16 10.97
C ASN A 26 -3.79 14.80 10.32
N ASP A 27 -3.68 13.61 9.73
CA ASP A 27 -2.47 13.10 9.09
C ASP A 27 -1.26 13.00 10.04
N SER A 28 -1.51 12.83 11.33
CA SER A 28 -0.46 12.60 12.32
C SER A 28 -0.18 11.10 12.45
N PRO A 29 1.09 10.64 12.30
CA PRO A 29 1.43 9.23 12.43
C PRO A 29 1.01 8.64 13.78
N LEU A 30 0.31 7.51 13.74
CA LEU A 30 -0.05 6.76 14.93
C LEU A 30 1.17 5.96 15.41
N SER A 31 1.52 6.11 16.69
CA SER A 31 2.69 5.45 17.30
C SER A 31 2.58 3.92 17.31
N ASP A 32 1.36 3.40 17.21
CA ASP A 32 1.08 1.97 17.09
C ASP A 32 0.03 1.73 16.00
N PRO A 33 0.45 1.42 14.75
CA PRO A 33 -0.47 1.15 13.65
C PRO A 33 -1.27 -0.15 13.87
N THR A 34 -0.84 -1.00 14.81
CA THR A 34 -1.41 -2.33 15.03
C THR A 34 -2.41 -2.40 16.17
N ALA A 35 -2.19 -1.65 17.26
CA ALA A 35 -2.76 -2.06 18.54
C ALA A 35 -4.20 -1.58 18.83
N ILE A 36 -4.70 -0.48 18.27
CA ILE A 36 -5.97 0.09 18.80
C ILE A 36 -6.83 0.77 17.74
N ALA A 37 -6.24 1.24 16.64
CA ALA A 37 -6.95 2.12 15.73
C ALA A 37 -7.78 1.30 14.72
N VAL A 38 -9.09 1.23 14.98
CA VAL A 38 -10.11 0.75 14.04
C VAL A 38 -9.98 1.59 12.76
N SER A 39 -10.17 0.96 11.61
CA SER A 39 -10.17 1.67 10.32
C SER A 39 -11.18 2.81 10.37
N GLY A 40 -10.83 3.99 9.86
CA GLY A 40 -11.80 5.08 9.68
C GLY A 40 -12.99 4.68 8.80
N CYS A 41 -12.83 3.69 7.93
CA CYS A 41 -13.93 3.14 7.14
C CYS A 41 -14.89 2.24 7.93
N ASP A 42 -14.48 1.79 9.11
CA ASP A 42 -15.29 1.01 10.06
C ASP A 42 -15.69 1.88 11.28
N GLY A 43 -15.64 3.21 11.14
CA GLY A 43 -16.00 4.17 12.20
C GLY A 43 -14.88 4.44 13.22
N GLY A 44 -13.65 4.02 12.94
CA GLY A 44 -12.49 4.27 13.78
C GLY A 44 -11.71 5.55 13.44
N ASN A 45 -10.44 5.60 13.84
CA ASN A 45 -9.56 6.77 13.72
C ASN A 45 -8.24 6.46 13.01
N SER A 46 -8.11 5.32 12.33
CA SER A 46 -6.94 4.96 11.53
C SER A 46 -7.17 5.15 10.04
N TYR A 47 -6.28 5.89 9.40
CA TYR A 47 -6.31 6.20 7.98
C TYR A 47 -4.96 5.88 7.34
N MET A 48 -4.94 5.77 6.02
CA MET A 48 -3.72 5.83 5.24
C MET A 48 -3.11 7.22 5.38
N CYS A 49 -1.80 7.30 5.62
CA CYS A 49 -1.10 8.59 5.72
C CYS A 49 -0.95 9.24 4.34
N SER A 50 -0.97 10.57 4.27
CA SER A 50 -0.81 11.29 2.99
C SER A 50 0.59 11.13 2.41
N ASP A 51 1.61 10.84 3.23
CA ASP A 51 2.96 10.52 2.75
C ASP A 51 3.05 9.19 2.00
N GLN A 52 1.98 8.38 2.04
CA GLN A 52 1.81 7.18 1.22
C GLN A 52 1.18 7.52 -0.16
N SER A 53 1.42 8.73 -0.65
CA SER A 53 1.06 9.20 -1.99
C SER A 53 2.22 8.98 -2.97
N PRO A 54 1.97 8.92 -4.29
CA PRO A 54 3.02 8.70 -5.27
C PRO A 54 3.78 9.98 -5.58
N TRP A 55 5.03 9.83 -6.01
CA TRP A 55 5.86 10.96 -6.43
C TRP A 55 6.74 10.61 -7.63
N ALA A 56 7.00 11.59 -8.48
CA ALA A 56 7.93 11.45 -9.58
C ALA A 56 9.38 11.58 -9.09
N VAL A 57 10.22 10.64 -9.51
CA VAL A 57 11.68 10.68 -9.34
C VAL A 57 12.32 11.33 -10.56
N SER A 58 11.77 11.07 -11.74
CA SER A 58 12.09 11.71 -13.01
C SER A 58 10.87 11.68 -13.93
N ASP A 59 11.01 12.16 -15.17
CA ASP A 59 9.94 12.08 -16.16
C ASP A 59 9.53 10.62 -16.46
N ASP A 60 10.44 9.65 -16.29
CA ASP A 60 10.22 8.23 -16.66
C ASP A 60 10.12 7.27 -15.47
N LEU A 61 10.30 7.76 -14.23
CA LEU A 61 10.25 6.95 -13.02
C LEU A 61 9.45 7.65 -11.92
N ALA A 62 8.46 6.95 -11.36
CA ALA A 62 7.76 7.35 -10.15
C ALA A 62 7.84 6.25 -9.08
N TYR A 63 7.73 6.63 -7.81
CA TYR A 63 7.50 5.70 -6.69
C TYR A 63 6.11 5.92 -6.11
N GLY A 64 5.58 4.92 -5.42
CA GLY A 64 4.30 5.05 -4.73
C GLY A 64 3.84 3.77 -4.06
N TYR A 65 2.52 3.64 -3.94
CA TYR A 65 1.86 2.60 -3.16
C TYR A 65 0.65 2.06 -3.91
N ALA A 66 0.27 0.82 -3.64
CA ALA A 66 -0.87 0.18 -4.29
C ALA A 66 -1.62 -0.80 -3.37
N ALA A 67 -2.91 -0.95 -3.64
CA ALA A 67 -3.64 -2.15 -3.27
C ALA A 67 -3.43 -3.22 -4.36
N VAL A 68 -3.17 -4.47 -3.97
CA VAL A 68 -2.82 -5.53 -4.92
C VAL A 68 -3.59 -6.82 -4.69
N ASN A 69 -3.78 -7.57 -5.76
CA ASN A 69 -4.16 -8.98 -5.75
C ASN A 69 -3.28 -9.74 -6.75
N ILE A 70 -2.31 -10.51 -6.25
CA ILE A 70 -1.32 -11.20 -7.08
C ILE A 70 -1.70 -12.69 -7.21
N ALA A 71 -1.76 -13.17 -8.46
CA ALA A 71 -2.13 -14.54 -8.77
C ALA A 71 -1.23 -15.56 -8.06
N GLY A 72 -1.84 -16.54 -7.39
CA GLY A 72 -1.11 -17.57 -6.65
C GLY A 72 -0.46 -17.10 -5.35
N GLY A 73 -0.70 -15.86 -4.94
CA GLY A 73 -0.24 -15.30 -3.68
C GLY A 73 -1.35 -15.15 -2.63
N SER A 74 -0.96 -14.55 -1.51
CA SER A 74 -1.84 -14.05 -0.45
C SER A 74 -1.24 -12.80 0.18
N GLU A 75 -1.95 -12.14 1.10
CA GLU A 75 -1.41 -11.02 1.87
C GLU A 75 -0.06 -11.33 2.52
N ALA A 76 0.17 -12.57 2.96
CA ALA A 76 1.45 -13.00 3.52
C ALA A 76 2.62 -12.92 2.54
N SER A 77 2.35 -13.00 1.24
CA SER A 77 3.37 -12.93 0.19
C SER A 77 3.59 -11.55 -0.40
N TRP A 78 2.57 -10.66 -0.37
CA TRP A 78 2.67 -9.36 -1.02
C TRP A 78 2.66 -8.18 -0.06
N CYS A 79 2.18 -8.33 1.18
CA CYS A 79 2.18 -7.20 2.10
C CYS A 79 3.61 -6.69 2.32
N CYS A 80 3.77 -5.38 2.10
CA CYS A 80 5.04 -4.66 2.15
C CYS A 80 6.05 -5.00 1.03
N ALA A 81 5.72 -5.92 0.11
CA ALA A 81 6.54 -6.21 -1.06
C ALA A 81 6.53 -5.04 -2.04
N CYS A 82 7.63 -4.87 -2.78
CA CYS A 82 7.77 -3.85 -3.82
C CYS A 82 7.78 -4.49 -5.21
N TYR A 83 7.13 -3.82 -6.17
CA TYR A 83 7.02 -4.25 -7.56
C TYR A 83 7.42 -3.10 -8.48
N GLU A 84 8.27 -3.37 -9.47
CA GLU A 84 8.52 -2.45 -10.58
C GLU A 84 7.48 -2.72 -11.68
N LEU A 85 6.61 -1.75 -11.91
CA LEU A 85 5.64 -1.74 -13.01
C LEU A 85 6.27 -1.02 -14.19
N THR A 86 6.17 -1.62 -15.38
CA THR A 86 6.42 -0.92 -16.65
C THR A 86 5.10 -0.79 -17.38
N PHE A 87 4.63 0.44 -17.59
CA PHE A 87 3.36 0.66 -18.27
C PHE A 87 3.47 0.26 -19.75
N THR A 88 2.44 -0.41 -20.28
CA THR A 88 2.44 -0.96 -21.65
C THR A 88 1.49 -0.25 -22.61
N SER A 89 0.71 0.72 -22.12
CA SER A 89 -0.31 1.42 -22.90
C SER A 89 -0.53 2.85 -22.38
N THR A 90 -1.42 3.60 -23.03
CA THR A 90 -1.73 5.03 -22.78
C THR A 90 -0.53 5.96 -23.03
N ALA A 91 -0.62 7.21 -22.56
CA ALA A 91 0.48 8.17 -22.59
C ALA A 91 1.66 7.79 -21.67
N LEU A 92 1.47 6.81 -20.78
CA LEU A 92 2.49 6.35 -19.85
C LEU A 92 3.33 5.18 -20.37
N ALA A 93 3.03 4.63 -21.55
CA ALA A 93 3.73 3.46 -22.10
C ALA A 93 5.27 3.63 -22.08
N GLY A 94 5.97 2.65 -21.53
CA GLY A 94 7.44 2.65 -21.36
C GLY A 94 7.93 3.30 -20.06
N LYS A 95 7.12 4.14 -19.40
CA LYS A 95 7.45 4.70 -18.08
C LYS A 95 7.35 3.62 -17.00
N LYS A 96 8.04 3.85 -15.88
CA LYS A 96 8.12 2.92 -14.77
C LYS A 96 7.54 3.50 -13.49
N MET A 97 6.96 2.63 -12.68
CA MET A 97 6.56 2.96 -11.32
C MET A 97 6.97 1.84 -10.36
N ILE A 98 7.71 2.16 -9.29
CA ILE A 98 7.97 1.20 -8.21
C ILE A 98 6.93 1.42 -7.12
N VAL A 99 6.16 0.38 -6.81
CA VAL A 99 5.08 0.47 -5.81
C VAL A 99 5.32 -0.49 -4.66
N GLN A 100 5.06 -0.04 -3.44
CA GLN A 100 4.88 -0.94 -2.30
C GLN A 100 3.42 -1.36 -2.18
N ALA A 101 3.17 -2.66 -2.05
CA ALA A 101 1.86 -3.21 -1.76
C ALA A 101 1.50 -3.00 -0.29
N THR A 102 0.57 -2.09 -0.01
CA THR A 102 0.14 -1.73 1.35
C THR A 102 -1.27 -2.23 1.68
N ASN A 103 -2.03 -2.64 0.67
CA ASN A 103 -3.42 -3.04 0.83
C ASN A 103 -3.78 -4.20 -0.10
N THR A 104 -4.91 -4.83 0.16
CA THR A 104 -5.61 -5.73 -0.77
C THR A 104 -7.02 -5.20 -1.00
N GLY A 105 -7.44 -5.14 -2.25
CA GLY A 105 -8.86 -4.94 -2.58
C GLY A 105 -9.52 -6.31 -2.81
N GLY A 106 -10.66 -6.55 -2.16
CA GLY A 106 -11.38 -7.84 -2.24
C GLY A 106 -12.09 -8.06 -3.58
N ASP A 107 -12.29 -6.99 -4.34
CA ASP A 107 -12.89 -6.95 -5.68
C ASP A 107 -11.85 -6.96 -6.80
N LEU A 108 -10.56 -6.91 -6.47
CA LEU A 108 -9.49 -6.89 -7.45
C LEU A 108 -9.42 -8.21 -8.21
N GLY A 109 -9.29 -8.11 -9.53
CA GLY A 109 -8.94 -9.22 -10.40
C GLY A 109 -7.53 -9.74 -10.18
N SER A 110 -7.20 -10.82 -10.88
CA SER A 110 -5.88 -11.43 -10.80
C SER A 110 -4.80 -10.51 -11.39
N ASN A 111 -3.70 -10.31 -10.65
CA ASN A 111 -2.59 -9.40 -10.98
C ASN A 111 -3.00 -7.93 -11.15
N GLN A 112 -4.05 -7.50 -10.45
CA GLN A 112 -4.49 -6.11 -10.46
C GLN A 112 -3.75 -5.29 -9.40
N PHE A 113 -3.34 -4.08 -9.80
CA PHE A 113 -2.75 -3.05 -8.97
C PHE A 113 -3.64 -1.81 -9.02
N ASP A 114 -4.25 -1.48 -7.88
CA ASP A 114 -4.96 -0.22 -7.69
C ASP A 114 -3.99 0.77 -7.07
N LEU A 115 -3.47 1.68 -7.90
CA LEU A 115 -2.50 2.70 -7.49
C LEU A 115 -3.18 3.71 -6.54
N ALA A 116 -2.53 3.99 -5.40
CA ALA A 116 -2.99 5.03 -4.48
C ALA A 116 -2.67 6.41 -5.07
N ILE A 117 -3.69 7.13 -5.57
CA ILE A 117 -3.59 8.47 -6.20
C ILE A 117 -4.79 9.31 -5.77
#